data_AF-A0A6C0EU10-F1
#
_entry.id   AF-A0A6C0EU10-F1
#
_cell.length_a   1.000
_cell.length_b   1.000
_cell.length_c   1.000
_cell.angle_alpha   90.00
_cell.angle_beta   90.00
_cell.angle_gamma   90.00
#
_symmetry.space_group_name_H-M   'P 1'
#
loop_
_entity.id
_entity.type
_entity.pdbx_description
1 polymer ?
#
loop_
_entity_poly.entity_id
_entity_poly.type
_entity_poly.pdbx_seq_one_letter_code
_entity_poly.pdbx_strand_id
1 'polypeptide(L)'
;MDKEVGSLIDELKSHNNQAKKEAKIAERHAKITTLEIDIQTLMFEEIIDNTKEITTIIEEKRKKYGDTPYVKTHTTKLIVQLKEAIVNAKETLSLLPKKKEPNEHKENVKENENVNVKEKEK
;
A
#
# COMPACT_ATOMS: atom_id res chain seq x y z
N MET A 1 0.65 29.65 -43.81
CA MET A 1 -0.13 28.50 -43.30
C MET A 1 0.78 27.45 -42.70
N ASP A 2 1.85 27.01 -43.39
CA ASP A 2 2.70 25.91 -42.90
C ASP A 2 3.41 26.15 -41.56
N LYS A 3 3.80 27.39 -41.25
CA LYS A 3 4.45 27.73 -39.96
C LYS A 3 3.50 27.62 -38.76
N GLU A 4 2.22 27.92 -38.97
CA GLU A 4 1.20 27.94 -37.92
C GLU A 4 0.74 26.51 -37.60
N VAL A 5 0.59 25.68 -38.64
CA VAL A 5 0.35 24.24 -38.49
C VAL A 5 1.53 23.54 -37.82
N GLY A 6 2.77 23.90 -38.17
CA GLY A 6 3.98 23.39 -37.50
C GLY A 6 4.02 23.72 -36.01
N SER A 7 3.70 24.97 -35.63
CA SER A 7 3.64 25.41 -34.23
C SER A 7 2.61 24.63 -33.41
N LEU A 8 1.39 24.44 -33.97
CA LEU A 8 0.33 23.68 -33.30
C LEU A 8 0.69 22.20 -33.11
N ILE A 9 1.40 21.60 -34.07
CA ILE A 9 1.89 20.23 -33.95
C ILE A 9 2.92 20.10 -32.82
N ASP A 10 3.82 21.07 -32.68
CA ASP A 10 4.84 21.05 -31.63
C ASP A 10 4.23 21.30 -30.24
N GLU A 11 3.24 22.18 -30.12
CA GLU A 11 2.45 22.37 -28.89
C GLU A 11 1.71 21.09 -28.49
N LEU A 12 1.03 20.42 -29.42
CA LEU A 12 0.35 19.14 -29.17
C LEU A 12 1.30 18.05 -28.71
N LYS A 13 2.49 17.93 -29.34
CA LYS A 13 3.54 17.00 -28.91
C LYS A 13 4.02 17.32 -27.49
N SER A 14 4.22 18.60 -27.18
CA SER A 14 4.64 19.05 -25.85
C SER A 14 3.60 18.67 -24.78
N HIS A 15 2.32 18.97 -25.03
CA HIS A 15 1.22 18.61 -24.14
C HIS A 15 1.09 17.10 -23.93
N ASN A 16 1.19 16.30 -25.00
CA ASN A 16 1.15 14.84 -24.90
C ASN A 16 2.33 14.29 -24.07
N ASN A 17 3.53 14.85 -24.26
CA ASN A 17 4.70 14.46 -23.47
C ASN A 17 4.53 14.81 -21.99
N GLN A 18 3.94 15.97 -21.69
CA GLN A 18 3.62 16.36 -20.31
C GLN A 18 2.58 15.42 -19.68
N ALA A 19 1.48 15.13 -20.38
CA ALA A 19 0.45 14.19 -19.92
C ALA A 19 1.03 12.79 -19.65
N LYS A 20 1.94 12.30 -20.51
CA LYS A 20 2.64 11.02 -20.29
C LYS A 20 3.53 11.03 -19.05
N LYS A 21 4.20 12.15 -18.76
CA LYS A 21 5.01 12.28 -17.54
C LYS A 21 4.13 12.29 -16.30
N GLU A 22 3.05 13.05 -16.32
CA GLU A 22 2.07 13.12 -15.22
C GLU A 22 1.44 11.76 -14.94
N ALA A 23 1.04 11.02 -15.99
CA ALA A 23 0.54 9.66 -15.85
C ALA A 23 1.55 8.73 -15.16
N LYS A 24 2.84 8.80 -15.54
CA LYS A 24 3.91 8.01 -14.89
C LYS A 24 4.14 8.42 -13.43
N ILE A 25 4.03 9.71 -13.13
CA ILE A 25 4.14 10.21 -11.75
C ILE A 25 2.98 9.66 -10.91
N ALA A 26 1.74 9.74 -11.41
CA ALA A 26 0.56 9.21 -10.74
C ALA A 26 0.68 7.69 -10.49
N GLU A 27 1.14 6.93 -11.50
CA GLU A 27 1.39 5.49 -11.37
C GLU A 27 2.42 5.18 -10.27
N ARG A 28 3.53 5.93 -10.22
CA ARG A 28 4.55 5.77 -9.19
C ARG A 28 4.04 6.11 -7.81
N HIS A 29 3.26 7.18 -7.67
CA HIS A 29 2.63 7.55 -6.40
C HIS A 29 1.69 6.43 -5.91
N ALA A 30 0.87 5.86 -6.79
CA ALA A 30 -0.01 4.75 -6.43
C ALA A 30 0.77 3.52 -5.94
N LYS A 31 1.90 3.21 -6.59
CA LYS A 31 2.82 2.14 -6.17
C LYS A 31 3.42 2.42 -4.79
N ILE A 32 3.88 3.65 -4.54
CA ILE A 32 4.42 4.05 -3.24
C ILE A 32 3.36 3.93 -2.15
N THR A 33 2.14 4.45 -2.36
CA THR A 33 1.04 4.34 -1.40
C THR A 33 0.70 2.89 -1.08
N THR A 34 0.73 2.00 -2.08
CA THR A 34 0.52 0.57 -1.85
C THR A 34 1.62 -0.03 -0.97
N LEU A 35 2.89 0.30 -1.23
CA LEU A 35 4.01 -0.16 -0.42
C LEU A 35 3.97 0.38 1.02
N GLU A 36 3.56 1.64 1.21
CA GLU A 36 3.39 2.23 2.54
C GLU A 36 2.35 1.46 3.36
N ILE A 37 1.20 1.13 2.75
CA ILE A 37 0.15 0.33 3.39
C ILE A 37 0.63 -1.09 3.70
N ASP A 38 1.32 -1.74 2.76
CA ASP A 38 1.87 -3.09 2.96
C ASP A 38 2.89 -3.09 4.12
N ILE A 39 3.79 -2.09 4.21
CA ILE A 39 4.76 -1.96 5.31
C ILE A 39 4.07 -1.72 6.65
N GLN A 40 3.10 -0.80 6.71
CA GLN A 40 2.34 -0.54 7.94
C GLN A 40 1.61 -1.80 8.42
N THR A 41 1.04 -2.56 7.49
CA THR A 41 0.37 -3.84 7.80
C THR A 41 1.32 -4.82 8.46
N LEU A 42 2.48 -5.07 7.84
CA LEU A 42 3.49 -5.98 8.38
C LEU A 42 4.01 -5.53 9.75
N MET A 43 4.21 -4.22 9.95
CA MET A 43 4.63 -3.69 11.25
C MET A 43 3.60 -3.95 12.35
N PHE A 44 2.30 -3.74 12.07
CA PHE A 44 1.26 -4.01 13.07
C PHE A 44 1.10 -5.50 13.36
N GLU A 45 1.23 -6.36 12.35
CA GLU A 45 1.24 -7.81 12.55
C GLU A 45 2.40 -8.25 13.45
N GLU A 46 3.62 -7.74 13.19
CA GLU A 46 4.80 -8.02 14.01
C GLU A 46 4.63 -7.53 15.45
N ILE A 47 4.10 -6.31 15.66
CA ILE A 47 3.79 -5.79 17.00
C ILE A 47 2.82 -6.73 17.74
N ILE A 48 1.76 -7.17 17.06
CA ILE A 48 0.76 -8.07 17.65
C ILE A 48 1.41 -9.39 18.06
N ASP A 49 2.23 -9.99 17.20
CA ASP A 49 2.85 -11.29 17.47
C ASP A 49 3.91 -11.21 18.56
N ASN A 50 4.78 -10.20 18.54
CA ASN A 50 5.75 -9.95 19.61
C ASN A 50 5.05 -9.72 20.96
N THR A 51 3.92 -9.00 20.96
CA THR A 51 3.14 -8.76 22.19
C THR A 51 2.53 -10.03 22.76
N LYS A 52 2.06 -10.96 21.90
CA LYS A 52 1.61 -12.29 22.34
C LYS A 52 2.76 -13.10 22.93
N GLU A 53 3.92 -13.11 22.28
CA GLU A 53 5.10 -13.84 22.78
C GLU A 53 5.54 -13.32 24.15
N ILE A 54 5.63 -11.99 24.32
CA ILE A 54 5.93 -11.38 25.62
C ILE A 54 4.90 -11.78 26.68
N THR A 55 3.61 -11.79 26.32
CA THR A 55 2.54 -12.23 27.22
C THR A 55 2.76 -13.67 27.68
N THR A 56 3.08 -14.58 26.76
CA THR A 56 3.39 -15.98 27.07
C THR A 56 4.61 -16.09 27.99
N ILE A 57 5.69 -15.36 27.70
CA ILE A 57 6.90 -15.34 28.55
C ILE A 57 6.57 -14.90 29.98
N ILE A 58 5.75 -13.84 30.14
CA ILE A 58 5.34 -13.36 31.47
C ILE A 58 4.57 -14.46 32.23
N GLU A 59 3.63 -15.13 31.56
CA GLU A 59 2.84 -16.21 32.15
C GLU A 59 3.71 -17.41 32.56
N GLU A 60 4.66 -17.83 31.71
CA GLU A 60 5.60 -18.89 32.01
C GLU A 60 6.51 -18.56 33.20
N LYS A 61 7.06 -17.34 33.23
CA LYS A 61 7.91 -16.87 34.34
C LYS A 61 7.11 -16.81 35.64
N ARG A 62 5.86 -16.33 35.60
CA ARG A 62 4.96 -16.33 36.77
C ARG A 62 4.73 -17.75 37.30
N LYS A 63 4.50 -18.72 36.42
CA LYS A 63 4.35 -20.14 36.80
C LYS A 63 5.63 -20.71 37.40
N LYS A 64 6.80 -20.34 36.89
CA LYS A 64 8.11 -20.85 37.34
C LYS A 64 8.56 -20.26 38.69
N TYR A 65 8.41 -18.95 38.89
CA TYR A 65 8.98 -18.23 40.04
C TYR A 65 7.98 -18.00 41.19
N GLY A 66 6.73 -18.43 41.01
CA GLY A 66 5.72 -18.39 42.06
C GLY A 66 4.83 -17.16 42.00
N ASP A 67 3.57 -17.36 42.36
CA ASP A 67 2.51 -16.37 42.25
C ASP A 67 2.29 -15.62 43.57
N THR A 68 3.32 -14.89 44.04
CA THR A 68 3.15 -14.04 45.22
C THR A 68 2.10 -12.96 44.93
N PRO A 69 1.34 -12.44 45.92
CA PRO A 69 0.34 -11.41 45.68
C PRO A 69 0.87 -10.18 44.92
N TYR A 70 2.13 -9.82 45.18
CA TYR A 70 2.82 -8.74 44.48
C TYR A 70 3.08 -9.08 43.00
N VAL A 71 3.72 -10.22 42.74
CA VAL A 71 4.01 -10.70 41.38
C VAL A 71 2.71 -10.87 40.59
N LYS A 72 1.67 -11.44 41.20
CA LYS A 72 0.33 -11.60 40.62
C LYS A 72 -0.25 -10.26 40.17
N THR A 73 -0.26 -9.27 41.07
CA THR A 73 -0.84 -7.96 40.78
C THR A 73 -0.08 -7.26 39.66
N HIS A 74 1.26 -7.29 39.71
CA HIS A 74 2.08 -6.60 38.72
C HIS A 74 2.01 -7.25 37.34
N THR A 75 2.15 -8.57 37.28
CA THR A 75 2.06 -9.32 36.00
C THR A 75 0.66 -9.26 35.40
N THR A 76 -0.39 -9.27 36.22
CA THR A 76 -1.78 -9.09 35.73
C THR A 76 -1.94 -7.71 35.08
N LYS A 77 -1.44 -6.64 35.71
CA LYS A 77 -1.49 -5.29 35.12
C LYS A 77 -0.75 -5.23 33.78
N LEU A 78 0.46 -5.81 33.72
CA LEU A 78 1.23 -5.87 32.47
C LEU A 78 0.49 -6.64 31.38
N ILE A 79 -0.09 -7.80 31.69
CA ILE A 79 -0.87 -8.60 30.73
C ILE A 79 -2.09 -7.83 30.22
N VAL A 80 -2.78 -7.08 31.07
CA VAL A 80 -3.90 -6.22 30.65
C VAL A 80 -3.43 -5.15 29.66
N GLN A 81 -2.33 -4.45 29.98
CA GLN A 81 -1.76 -3.43 29.09
C GLN A 81 -1.31 -4.01 27.74
N LEU A 82 -0.72 -5.21 27.73
CA LEU A 82 -0.32 -5.90 26.49
C LEU A 82 -1.55 -6.31 25.67
N LYS A 83 -2.64 -6.74 26.31
CA LYS A 83 -3.90 -7.05 25.62
C LYS A 83 -4.53 -5.80 25.01
N GLU A 84 -4.54 -4.68 25.73
CA GLU A 84 -5.00 -3.38 25.21
C GLU A 84 -4.15 -2.94 24.01
N ALA A 85 -2.82 -3.11 24.08
CA ALA A 85 -1.94 -2.80 22.96
C ALA A 85 -2.26 -3.65 21.71
N ILE A 86 -2.56 -4.94 21.88
CA ILE A 86 -2.99 -5.81 20.77
C ILE A 86 -4.32 -5.33 20.18
N VAL A 87 -5.29 -4.94 21.01
CA VAL A 87 -6.58 -4.43 20.54
C VAL A 87 -6.37 -3.15 19.72
N ASN A 88 -5.61 -2.20 20.24
CA ASN A 88 -5.31 -0.94 19.55
C ASN A 88 -4.57 -1.16 18.22
N ALA A 89 -3.62 -2.09 18.18
CA ALA A 89 -2.91 -2.46 16.96
C ALA A 89 -3.86 -3.07 15.92
N LYS A 90 -4.77 -3.96 16.33
CA LYS A 90 -5.78 -4.54 15.44
C LYS A 90 -6.78 -3.52 14.93
N GLU A 91 -7.23 -2.61 15.78
CA GLU A 91 -8.12 -1.51 15.39
C GLU A 91 -7.43 -0.61 14.36
N THR A 92 -6.19 -0.21 14.62
CA THR A 92 -5.41 0.61 13.68
C THR A 92 -5.21 -0.11 12.35
N LEU A 93 -4.88 -1.40 12.38
CA LEU A 93 -4.77 -2.24 11.18
C LEU A 93 -6.10 -2.31 10.40
N SER A 94 -7.23 -2.38 11.11
CA SER A 94 -8.55 -2.42 10.48
C SER A 94 -8.95 -1.12 9.76
N LEU A 95 -8.32 0.00 10.15
CA LEU A 95 -8.51 1.32 9.54
C LEU A 95 -7.63 1.52 8.30
N LEU A 96 -6.61 0.68 8.09
CA LEU A 96 -5.79 0.77 6.88
C LEU A 96 -6.64 0.48 5.64
N PRO A 97 -6.38 1.16 4.51
CA PRO A 97 -7.10 0.90 3.27
C PRO A 97 -6.90 -0.56 2.89
N LYS A 98 -7.99 -1.31 2.75
CA LYS A 98 -7.90 -2.68 2.25
C LYS A 98 -7.33 -2.64 0.84
N LYS A 99 -6.32 -3.47 0.58
CA LYS A 99 -5.78 -3.71 -0.76
C LYS A 99 -6.96 -4.01 -1.67
N LYS A 100 -7.27 -3.10 -2.60
CA LYS A 100 -8.22 -3.41 -3.66
C LYS A 100 -7.54 -4.50 -4.49
N GLU A 101 -8.16 -5.68 -4.57
CA GLU A 101 -7.73 -6.67 -5.55
C GLU A 101 -7.70 -6.00 -6.93
N PRO A 102 -6.63 -6.19 -7.71
CA PRO A 102 -6.54 -5.63 -9.05
C PRO A 102 -7.47 -6.43 -9.97
N ASN A 103 -8.78 -6.19 -9.90
CA ASN A 103 -9.73 -6.74 -10.86
C ASN A 103 -10.07 -5.72 -11.96
N GLU A 104 -9.74 -6.13 -13.18
CA GLU A 104 -10.44 -5.84 -14.43
C GLU A 104 -10.39 -4.41 -14.98
N HIS A 105 -9.22 -3.96 -15.43
CA HIS A 105 -9.12 -3.16 -16.67
C HIS A 105 -8.22 -3.90 -17.67
N LYS A 106 -8.71 -5.06 -18.13
CA LYS A 106 -8.34 -5.64 -19.42
C LYS A 106 -9.48 -5.31 -20.39
N GLU A 107 -9.13 -4.94 -21.62
CA GLU A 107 -9.99 -4.41 -22.70
C GLU A 107 -10.39 -2.93 -22.47
N ASN A 108 -10.02 -1.94 -23.28
CA ASN A 108 -9.83 -1.90 -24.72
C ASN A 108 -8.69 -0.92 -25.09
N VAL A 109 -7.60 -1.45 -25.65
CA VAL A 109 -6.76 -0.71 -26.59
C VAL A 109 -6.51 -1.62 -27.79
N LYS A 110 -7.57 -1.86 -28.56
CA LYS A 110 -7.48 -2.27 -29.95
C LYS A 110 -8.25 -1.24 -30.75
N GLU A 111 -7.54 -0.27 -31.30
CA GLU A 111 -7.86 0.43 -32.55
C GLU A 111 -6.84 1.56 -32.71
N ASN A 112 -5.72 1.26 -33.35
CA ASN A 112 -4.99 2.19 -34.22
C ASN A 112 -3.83 1.46 -34.91
N GLU A 113 -4.18 0.43 -35.70
CA GLU A 113 -3.30 -0.10 -36.74
C GLU A 113 -4.12 -0.29 -38.02
N ASN A 114 -4.27 0.81 -38.76
CA ASN A 114 -4.59 0.95 -40.19
C ASN A 114 -5.18 2.36 -40.30
N VAL A 115 -4.60 3.31 -41.02
CA VAL A 115 -4.34 3.25 -42.46
C VAL A 115 -3.15 4.16 -42.79
N ASN A 116 -2.04 3.58 -43.24
CA ASN A 116 -1.18 4.26 -44.20
C ASN A 116 -0.41 3.24 -45.04
N VAL A 117 -1.03 2.73 -46.11
CA VAL A 117 -0.33 2.36 -47.36
C VAL A 117 -1.31 2.48 -48.52
N LYS A 118 -1.21 3.55 -49.30
CA LYS A 118 -1.32 3.47 -50.77
C LYS A 118 -0.39 4.51 -51.37
N GLU A 119 0.87 4.10 -51.50
CA GLU A 119 1.71 4.56 -52.59
C GLU A 119 1.07 4.16 -53.94
N LYS A 120 1.19 5.08 -54.90
CA LYS A 120 1.45 4.87 -56.34
C LYS A 120 0.58 3.85 -57.07
N GLU A 121 -0.29 4.35 -57.95
CA GLU A 121 -0.38 3.95 -59.36
C GLU A 121 -1.50 4.73 -60.08
N LYS A 122 -1.13 5.82 -60.76
CA LYS A 122 -1.41 6.14 -62.17
C LYS A 122 -1.10 7.61 -62.47
#